data_AF-A0AAU5KK80-F1
#
_entry.id   AF-A0AAU5KK80-F1
#
_cell.length_a   1.000
_cell.length_b   1.000
_cell.length_c   1.000
_cell.angle_alpha   90.00
_cell.angle_beta   90.00
_cell.angle_gamma   90.00
#
_symmetry.space_group_name_H-M   'P 1'
#
loop_
_entity.id
_entity.type
_entity.pdbx_description
1 polymer ?
#
loop_
_entity_poly.entity_id
_entity_poly.type
_entity_poly.pdbx_seq_one_letter_code
_entity_poly.pdbx_strand_id
1 'polypeptide(L)'
;MQPTATPDGDPGGVAARSLLDERLLHELEQLHRTRHETFLYGSDDALRHHNERTAELEAEYLRRFPDRLVTAGRTRSGARARETAAHIEATPQ
;
A
#
# COMPACT_ATOMS: atom_id res chain seq x y z
N MET A 1 37.47 -5.52 -0.61
CA MET A 1 36.82 -4.87 -1.77
C MET A 1 35.32 -4.88 -1.54
N GLN A 2 34.79 -3.87 -0.84
CA GLN A 2 33.34 -3.66 -0.74
C GLN A 2 32.93 -2.79 -1.94
N PRO A 3 31.94 -3.16 -2.76
CA PRO A 3 31.49 -2.28 -3.82
C PRO A 3 30.71 -1.12 -3.18
N THR A 4 31.22 0.06 -3.50
CA THR A 4 30.72 1.40 -3.20
C THR A 4 29.20 1.51 -3.31
N ALA A 5 28.56 1.90 -2.22
CA ALA A 5 27.23 2.50 -2.27
C ALA A 5 27.33 3.77 -3.13
N THR A 6 26.66 3.77 -4.27
CA THR A 6 26.46 4.96 -5.10
C THR A 6 25.57 5.94 -4.32
N PRO A 7 26.02 7.17 -4.02
CA PRO A 7 25.14 8.24 -3.60
C PRO A 7 24.62 9.02 -4.82
N ASP A 8 23.40 9.53 -4.67
CA ASP A 8 22.72 10.57 -5.47
C ASP A 8 22.07 10.18 -6.82
N GLY A 9 20.73 10.28 -6.84
CA GLY A 9 20.09 11.03 -7.94
C GLY A 9 19.00 10.36 -8.77
N ASP A 10 18.35 9.28 -8.34
CA ASP A 10 17.04 8.94 -8.93
C ASP A 10 15.95 9.66 -8.12
N PRO A 11 15.17 10.59 -8.70
CA PRO A 11 13.99 11.12 -8.02
C PRO A 11 13.03 10.00 -7.56
N GLY A 12 13.12 8.78 -8.11
CA GLY A 12 12.38 7.57 -7.73
C GLY A 12 12.82 6.81 -6.47
N GLY A 13 13.94 7.17 -5.84
CA GLY A 13 14.48 6.38 -4.73
C GLY A 13 14.98 5.00 -5.16
N VAL A 14 15.34 4.14 -4.20
CA VAL A 14 15.81 2.77 -4.49
C VAL A 14 14.64 1.93 -5.03
N ALA A 15 14.87 1.19 -6.13
CA ALA A 15 13.87 0.29 -6.72
C ALA A 15 13.28 -0.67 -5.67
N ALA A 16 11.97 -0.88 -5.70
CA ALA A 16 11.23 -1.66 -4.69
C ALA A 16 11.82 -3.06 -4.48
N ARG A 17 12.18 -3.73 -5.59
CA ARG A 17 12.81 -5.06 -5.59
C ARG A 17 14.12 -5.15 -4.83
N SER A 18 14.81 -4.02 -4.66
CA SER A 18 16.11 -3.93 -3.98
C SER A 18 15.97 -3.57 -2.50
N LEU A 19 14.77 -3.22 -2.03
CA LEU A 19 14.52 -2.91 -0.62
C LEU A 19 14.49 -4.19 0.22
N LEU A 20 14.95 -4.08 1.46
CA LEU A 20 14.66 -5.08 2.50
C LEU A 20 13.19 -4.96 2.94
N ASP A 21 12.61 -6.05 3.47
CA ASP A 21 11.19 -6.10 3.84
C ASP A 21 10.80 -5.00 4.83
N GLU A 22 11.60 -4.75 5.86
CA GLU A 22 11.34 -3.71 6.85
C GLU A 22 11.31 -2.31 6.23
N ARG A 23 12.21 -2.06 5.26
CA ARG A 23 12.27 -0.79 4.53
C ARG A 23 11.09 -0.63 3.59
N LEU A 24 10.70 -1.69 2.89
CA LEU A 24 9.52 -1.71 2.04
C LEU A 24 8.25 -1.37 2.84
N LEU A 25 8.05 -2.02 3.99
CA LEU A 25 6.89 -1.78 4.85
C LEU A 25 6.87 -0.34 5.40
N HIS A 26 8.03 0.16 5.82
CA HIS A 26 8.14 1.54 6.30
C HIS A 26 7.83 2.57 5.21
N GLU A 27 8.34 2.37 3.99
CA GLU A 27 8.07 3.29 2.88
C GLU A 27 6.60 3.26 2.45
N LEU A 28 5.96 2.09 2.42
CA LEU A 28 4.52 1.97 2.19
C LEU A 28 3.71 2.73 3.24
N GLU A 29 4.05 2.59 4.52
CA GLU A 29 3.40 3.32 5.60
C GLU A 29 3.52 4.84 5.41
N GLN A 30 4.72 5.34 5.09
CA GLN A 30 4.93 6.77 4.87
C GLN A 30 4.16 7.31 3.67
N LEU A 31 4.13 6.60 2.54
CA LEU A 31 3.36 7.01 1.37
C LEU A 31 1.87 7.04 1.66
N HIS A 32 1.34 6.00 2.31
CA HIS A 32 -0.08 5.97 2.66
C HIS A 32 -0.48 7.11 3.61
N ARG A 33 0.41 7.50 4.53
CA ARG A 33 0.18 8.62 5.46
C ARG A 33 -0.01 9.96 4.74
N THR A 34 0.76 10.22 3.68
CA THR A 34 0.75 11.52 2.99
C THR A 34 -0.12 11.53 1.73
N ARG A 35 -0.63 10.38 1.27
CA ARG A 35 -1.39 10.23 0.02
C ARG A 35 -2.52 11.23 -0.16
N HIS A 36 -3.34 11.46 0.87
CA HIS A 36 -4.48 12.36 0.74
C HIS A 36 -4.05 13.83 0.65
N GLU A 37 -3.00 14.20 1.38
CA GLU A 37 -2.41 15.54 1.33
C GLU A 37 -1.78 15.80 -0.04
N THR A 38 -1.00 14.85 -0.57
CA THR A 38 -0.43 14.94 -1.93
C THR A 38 -1.52 15.01 -2.99
N PHE A 39 -2.64 14.29 -2.82
CA PHE A 39 -3.76 14.37 -3.74
C PHE A 39 -4.45 15.74 -3.76
N LEU A 40 -4.64 16.38 -2.61
CA LEU A 40 -5.35 17.66 -2.52
C LEU A 40 -4.46 18.87 -2.82
N TYR A 41 -3.19 18.82 -2.42
CA TYR A 41 -2.31 19.99 -2.37
C TYR A 41 -0.97 19.81 -3.08
N GLY A 42 -0.70 18.61 -3.60
CA GLY A 42 0.49 18.37 -4.41
C GLY A 42 0.36 18.97 -5.80
N SER A 43 1.50 19.25 -6.45
CA SER A 43 1.51 19.51 -7.88
C SER A 43 1.15 18.23 -8.67
N ASP A 44 0.76 18.40 -9.93
CA ASP A 44 0.48 17.26 -10.82
C ASP A 44 1.66 16.29 -10.92
N ASP A 45 2.89 16.84 -10.96
CA ASP A 45 4.12 16.05 -10.96
C ASP A 45 4.33 15.28 -9.65
N ALA A 46 4.06 15.92 -8.51
CA ALA A 46 4.16 15.27 -7.21
C ALA A 46 3.14 14.14 -7.07
N LEU A 47 1.90 14.35 -7.53
CA LEU A 47 0.85 13.33 -7.51
C LEU A 47 1.18 12.15 -8.43
N ARG A 48 1.65 12.43 -9.64
CA ARG A 48 2.07 11.39 -10.59
C ARG A 48 3.19 10.53 -10.01
N HIS A 49 4.23 11.17 -9.49
CA HIS A 49 5.34 10.47 -8.86
C HIS A 49 4.90 9.63 -7.65
N HIS A 50 4.03 10.20 -6.81
CA HIS A 50 3.48 9.50 -5.65
C HIS A 50 2.67 8.25 -6.06
N ASN A 51 1.88 8.34 -7.13
CA ASN A 51 1.11 7.21 -7.67
C ASN A 51 2.02 6.11 -8.23
N GLU A 52 3.04 6.49 -9.01
CA GLU A 52 4.02 5.55 -9.57
C GLU A 52 4.76 4.81 -8.45
N ARG A 53 5.27 5.54 -7.45
CA ARG A 53 6.00 4.94 -6.33
C ARG A 53 5.10 4.05 -5.46
N THR A 54 3.87 4.48 -5.19
CA THR A 54 2.90 3.67 -4.43
C THR A 54 2.63 2.35 -5.14
N ALA A 55 2.37 2.39 -6.46
CA ALA A 55 2.09 1.19 -7.24
C ALA A 55 3.31 0.23 -7.27
N GLU A 56 4.52 0.76 -7.40
CA GLU A 56 5.76 -0.04 -7.40
C GLU A 56 5.95 -0.80 -6.07
N LEU A 57 5.82 -0.11 -4.94
CA LEU A 57 5.98 -0.72 -3.62
C LEU A 57 4.85 -1.71 -3.30
N GLU A 58 3.61 -1.40 -3.66
CA GLU A 58 2.47 -2.31 -3.47
C GLU A 58 2.64 -3.60 -4.28
N ALA A 59 3.06 -3.49 -5.55
CA ALA A 59 3.31 -4.64 -6.40
C ALA A 59 4.40 -5.55 -5.79
N GLU A 60 5.48 -4.97 -5.28
CA GLU A 60 6.54 -5.72 -4.63
C GLU A 60 6.07 -6.39 -3.33
N TYR A 61 5.28 -5.69 -2.52
CA TYR A 61 4.67 -6.28 -1.32
C TYR A 61 3.79 -7.48 -1.66
N LEU A 62 2.90 -7.37 -2.66
CA LEU A 62 2.05 -8.49 -3.09
C LEU A 62 2.86 -9.67 -3.63
N ARG A 63 3.98 -9.39 -4.30
CA ARG A 63 4.90 -10.42 -4.80
C ARG A 63 5.60 -11.17 -3.66
N ARG A 64 6.01 -10.48 -2.59
CA ARG A 64 6.69 -11.07 -1.43
C ARG A 64 5.73 -11.79 -0.48
N PHE A 65 4.51 -11.30 -0.36
CA PHE A 65 3.51 -11.79 0.60
C PHE A 65 2.23 -12.27 -0.11
N PRO A 66 2.30 -13.33 -0.95
CA PRO A 66 1.13 -13.84 -1.65
C PRO A 66 0.03 -14.33 -0.68
N ASP A 67 0.43 -14.92 0.45
CA ASP A 67 -0.47 -15.47 1.48
C ASP A 67 -0.81 -14.46 2.60
N ARG A 68 -0.71 -13.15 2.32
CA ARG A 68 -1.04 -12.11 3.30
C ARG A 68 -2.46 -12.28 3.85
N LEU A 69 -2.64 -11.89 5.12
CA LEU A 69 -3.94 -11.94 5.76
C LEU A 69 -4.90 -10.94 5.10
N VAL A 70 -6.04 -11.45 4.63
CA VAL A 70 -7.15 -10.65 4.14
C VAL A 70 -8.25 -10.64 5.18
N THR A 71 -8.55 -9.49 5.77
CA THR A 71 -9.67 -9.36 6.69
C THR A 71 -10.97 -9.64 5.95
N ALA A 72 -11.75 -10.63 6.39
CA ALA A 72 -13.02 -11.01 5.75
C ALA A 72 -13.93 -9.79 5.52
N GLY A 73 -13.96 -8.86 6.48
CA GLY A 73 -14.75 -7.64 6.39
C GLY A 73 -14.32 -6.62 5.32
N ARG A 74 -13.13 -6.77 4.73
CA ARG A 74 -12.63 -5.99 3.59
C ARG A 74 -12.90 -6.70 2.25
N THR A 75 -13.56 -7.86 2.27
CA THR A 75 -14.02 -8.57 1.08
C THR A 75 -15.49 -8.26 0.79
N ARG A 76 -15.90 -8.38 -0.48
CA ARG A 76 -17.31 -8.26 -0.87
C ARG A 76 -18.19 -9.32 -0.19
N SER A 77 -17.69 -10.54 -0.10
CA SER A 77 -18.41 -11.64 0.55
C SER A 77 -18.63 -11.38 2.04
N GLY A 78 -17.60 -10.91 2.74
CA GLY A 78 -17.71 -10.56 4.16
C GLY A 78 -18.60 -9.33 4.39
N ALA A 79 -18.61 -8.34 3.50
CA ALA A 79 -19.55 -7.22 3.58
C ALA A 79 -21.01 -7.69 3.52
N ARG A 80 -21.32 -8.55 2.53
CA ARG A 80 -22.66 -9.16 2.39
C ARG A 80 -23.05 -10.01 3.59
N ALA A 81 -22.13 -10.82 4.12
CA ALA A 81 -22.40 -11.63 5.30
C ALA A 81 -22.77 -10.78 6.53
N ARG A 82 -22.11 -9.63 6.71
CA ARG A 82 -22.48 -8.68 7.78
C ARG A 82 -23.85 -8.06 7.57
N GLU A 83 -24.19 -7.66 6.34
CA GLU A 83 -25.51 -7.11 6.02
C GLU A 83 -26.62 -8.14 6.31
N THR A 84 -26.41 -9.39 5.91
CA THR A 84 -27.34 -10.49 6.23
C THR A 84 -27.46 -10.72 7.74
N ALA A 85 -26.33 -10.76 8.47
CA ALA A 85 -26.34 -10.93 9.91
C ALA A 85 -27.11 -9.79 10.63
N ALA A 86 -26.87 -8.53 10.21
CA ALA A 86 -27.57 -7.37 10.75
C ALA A 86 -29.08 -7.41 10.46
N HIS A 87 -29.48 -7.89 9.28
CA HIS A 87 -30.89 -8.05 8.92
C HIS A 87 -31.60 -9.10 9.79
N ILE A 88 -30.93 -10.24 10.03
CA ILE A 88 -31.45 -11.31 10.92
C ILE A 88 -31.60 -10.78 12.34
N GLU A 89 -30.62 -10.05 12.85
CA GLU A 89 -30.64 -9.48 14.21
C GLU A 89 -31.75 -8.42 14.37
N ALA A 90 -32.02 -7.62 13.33
CA ALA A 90 -33.06 -6.59 13.35
C ALA A 90 -34.49 -7.13 13.27
N THR A 91 -34.68 -8.38 12.86
CA THR A 91 -36.00 -9.04 12.83
C THR A 91 -35.94 -10.34 13.63
N PRO A 92 -35.89 -10.26 14.98
CA PRO A 92 -36.04 -11.43 15.81
C PRO A 92 -37.47 -11.98 15.62
N GLN A 93 -37.56 -13.29 15.39
CA GLN A 93 -38.83 -14.03 15.29
C GLN A 93 -39.63 -13.93 16.59
#